data_AF-R9M527-F1
#
_entry.id   AF-R9M527-F1
#
_cell.length_a   1.000
_cell.length_b   1.000
_cell.length_c   1.000
_cell.angle_alpha   90.00
_cell.angle_beta   90.00
_cell.angle_gamma   90.00
#
_symmetry.space_group_name_H-M   'P 1'
#
loop_
_entity.id
_entity.type
_entity.pdbx_description
1 polymer ?
#
loop_
_entity_poly.entity_id
_entity_poly.type
_entity_poly.pdbx_seq_one_letter_code
_entity_poly.pdbx_strand_id
1 'polypeptide(L)' 'MEQTRNAENLWRVWVDNHRRIVSFHEEEGCQLMEFRSRELFLSCVEQYTGKQYRYQ' A
#
# COMPACT_ATOMS: atom_id res chain seq x y z
N MET A 1 -18.96 16.25 -10.69
CA MET A 1 -18.12 15.56 -9.68
C MET A 1 -18.21 14.08 -9.96
N GLU A 2 -17.34 13.56 -10.83
CA GLU A 2 -17.36 12.16 -11.27
C GLU A 2 -16.14 11.44 -10.67
N GLN A 3 -16.19 11.19 -9.36
CA GLN A 3 -15.15 10.44 -8.64
C GLN A 3 -15.74 9.21 -7.96
N THR A 4 -16.63 8.48 -8.64
CA THR A 4 -17.32 7.35 -8.03
C THR A 4 -17.63 6.30 -9.10
N ARG A 5 -16.65 5.43 -9.39
CA ARG A 5 -16.83 4.09 -10.00
C ARG A 5 -15.53 3.30 -10.20
N ASN A 6 -14.36 3.92 -10.07
CA ASN A 6 -13.07 3.21 -10.24
C ASN A 6 -12.38 2.83 -8.91
N ALA A 7 -12.96 3.19 -7.77
CA ALA A 7 -12.42 2.85 -6.45
C ALA A 7 -12.68 1.39 -6.04
N GLU A 8 -13.56 0.68 -6.75
CA GLU A 8 -13.98 -0.69 -6.36
C GLU A 8 -12.86 -1.73 -6.52
N ASN A 9 -11.76 -1.41 -7.19
CA ASN A 9 -10.60 -2.31 -7.38
C ASN A 9 -9.24 -1.65 -7.12
N LEU A 10 -9.20 -0.49 -6.46
CA LEU A 10 -7.95 0.20 -6.11
C LEU A 10 -7.51 -0.18 -4.70
N TRP A 11 -6.45 -0.97 -4.62
CA TRP A 11 -5.77 -1.30 -3.38
C TRP A 11 -4.72 -0.24 -3.08
N ARG A 12 -4.71 0.29 -1.87
CA ARG A 12 -3.78 1.34 -1.46
C ARG A 12 -2.97 0.88 -0.27
N VAL A 13 -1.71 1.25 -0.25
CA VAL A 13 -0.79 1.01 0.86
C VAL A 13 0.19 2.17 0.94
N TRP A 14 0.55 2.54 2.16
CA TRP A 14 1.50 3.59 2.47
C TRP A 14 2.77 2.93 2.97
N VAL A 15 3.90 3.20 2.33
CA VAL A 15 5.17 2.54 2.65
C VAL A 15 6.23 3.58 2.99
N ASP A 16 6.81 3.47 4.18
CA ASP A 16 7.99 4.21 4.58
C ASP A 16 9.22 3.28 4.47
N ASN A 17 10.08 3.55 3.49
CA ASN A 17 11.32 2.77 3.30
C ASN A 17 12.42 3.13 4.30
N HIS A 18 12.37 4.31 4.93
CA HIS A 18 13.33 4.74 5.95
C HIS A 18 13.07 4.04 7.28
N ARG A 19 11.80 4.03 7.72
CA ARG A 19 11.35 3.35 8.94
C ARG A 19 11.02 1.88 8.71
N ARG A 20 10.96 1.45 7.44
CA ARG A 20 10.53 0.12 7.00
C ARG A 20 9.14 -0.21 7.53
N ILE A 21 8.21 0.72 7.36
CA ILE A 21 6.82 0.59 7.80
C ILE A 21 5.92 0.45 6.58
N VAL A 22 4.93 -0.42 6.69
CA VAL A 22 3.83 -0.55 5.73
C VAL A 22 2.54 -0.28 6.50
N SER A 23 1.77 0.71 6.07
CA SER A 23 0.47 1.04 6.62
C SER A 23 -0.62 0.95 5.57
N PHE A 24 -1.82 0.59 6.00
CA PHE A 24 -3.03 0.59 5.16
C PHE A 24 -3.82 1.90 5.27
N HIS A 25 -3.34 2.84 6.08
CA HIS A 25 -3.88 4.17 6.24
C HIS A 25 -2.86 5.22 5.82
N GLU A 26 -3.35 6.43 5.54
CA GLU A 26 -2.48 7.57 5.27
C GLU A 26 -1.63 7.89 6.49
N GLU A 27 -0.31 7.90 6.31
CA GLU A 27 0.66 8.16 7.37
C GLU A 27 1.70 9.17 6.87
N GLU A 28 2.01 10.16 7.71
CA GLU A 28 2.98 11.20 7.39
C GLU A 28 4.39 10.61 7.22
N GLY A 29 5.01 10.88 6.06
CA GLY A 29 6.31 10.33 5.70
C GLY A 29 6.26 9.01 4.94
N CYS A 30 5.07 8.42 4.78
CA CYS A 30 4.90 7.22 3.97
C CYS A 30 4.58 7.58 2.50
N GLN A 31 5.12 6.78 1.58
CA GLN A 31 4.82 6.87 0.17
C GLN A 31 3.55 6.08 -0.17
N LEU A 32 2.54 6.76 -0.73
CA LEU A 32 1.35 6.10 -1.25
C LEU A 32 1.69 5.24 -2.48
N MET A 33 1.27 3.99 -2.44
CA MET A 33 1.27 3.06 -3.56
C MET A 33 -0.15 2.58 -3.85
N GLU A 34 -0.56 2.72 -5.11
CA GLU A 34 -1.87 2.31 -5.59
C GLU A 34 -1.74 1.14 -6.57
N PHE A 35 -2.55 0.11 -6.37
CA PHE A 35 -2.58 -1.09 -7.18
C PHE A 35 -3.99 -1.32 -7.70
N ARG A 36 -4.12 -1.62 -8.99
CA ARG A 36 -5.39 -2.01 -9.61
C ARG A 36 -5.63 -3.53 -9.60
N SER A 37 -4.62 -4.30 -9.20
CA SER A 37 -4.65 -5.76 -9.19
C SER A 37 -4.33 -6.27 -7.78
N ARG A 38 -5.22 -7.09 -7.24
CA ARG A 38 -5.06 -7.70 -5.91
C ARG A 38 -3.79 -8.56 -5.82
N GLU A 39 -3.45 -9.28 -6.89
CA GLU A 39 -2.24 -10.13 -6.92
C GLU A 39 -0.95 -9.29 -6.81
N LEU A 40 -0.88 -8.15 -7.50
CA LEU A 40 0.27 -7.24 -7.41
C LEU A 40 0.38 -6.64 -6.01
N PHE A 41 -0.75 -6.26 -5.41
CA PHE A 41 -0.79 -5.78 -4.04
C PHE A 41 -0.29 -6.84 -3.04
N LEU A 42 -0.79 -8.07 -3.14
CA LEU A 42 -0.37 -9.17 -2.27
C LEU A 42 1.12 -9.48 -2.44
N SER A 43 1.61 -9.61 -3.68
CA SER A 43 3.04 -9.83 -3.94
C SER A 43 3.91 -8.70 -3.38
N CYS A 44 3.44 -7.45 -3.44
CA CYS A 44 4.12 -6.31 -2.86
C CYS A 44 4.21 -6.40 -1.34
N VAL A 45 3.09 -6.69 -0.67
CA VAL A 45 3.03 -6.95 0.78
C VAL A 45 3.94 -8.13 1.16
N GLU A 46 3.90 -9.25 0.43
CA GLU A 46 4.78 -10.39 0.69
C GLU A 46 6.26 -10.03 0.58
N GLN A 47 6.65 -9.20 -0.40
CA GLN A 47 8.02 -8.70 -0.51
C GLN A 47 8.41 -7.83 0.70
N TYR A 48 7.52 -6.98 1.19
CA TYR A 48 7.78 -6.17 2.38
C TYR A 48 7.88 -7.03 3.65
N THR A 49 7.04 -8.06 3.77
CA THR A 49 7.12 -9.06 4.84
C THR A 49 8.46 -9.79 4.79
N GLY A 50 8.91 -10.22 3.60
CA GLY A 50 10.22 -10.85 3.41
C GLY A 50 11.40 -9.93 3.74
N LYS A 51 11.24 -8.61 3.54
CA LYS A 51 12.21 -7.58 3.94
C LYS A 51 12.08 -7.15 5.41
N GLN A 52 11.25 -7.83 6.20
CA GLN A 52 11.00 -7.55 7.62
C GLN A 52 10.50 -6.13 7.89
N TYR A 53 9.62 -5.61 7.03
CA TYR A 53 8.93 -4.34 7.29
C TYR A 53 7.87 -4.55 8.39
N ARG A 54 7.62 -3.49 9.16
CA ARG A 54 6.62 -3.46 10.23
C ARG A 54 5.28 -3.00 9.67
N TYR A 55 4.20 -3.73 10.00
CA TYR A 55 2.85 -3.35 9.61
C TYR A 55 2.18 -2.52 10.71
N GLN A 56 1.60 -1.37 10.35
CA GLN A 56 0.88 -0.46 11.27
C GLN A 56 -0.52 -0.09 10.76
#